data_AF-A0AA35RQ13-F1
#
_entry.id   AF-A0AA35RQ13-F1
#
_cell.length_a   1.000
_cell.length_b   1.000
_cell.length_c   1.000
_cell.angle_alpha   90.00
_cell.angle_beta   90.00
_cell.angle_gamma   90.00
#
_symmetry.space_group_name_H-M   'P 1'
#
loop_
_entity.id
_entity.type
_entity.pdbx_description
1 polymer ?
#
loop_
_entity_poly.entity_id
_entity_poly.type
_entity_poly.pdbx_seq_one_letter_code
_entity_poly.pdbx_strand_id
1 'polypeptide(L)'
;MLNSEGVCRAIAEDFYDAHEVSDSREIVRVDPTSEENLPGITSLTEELKKWEWNFGKTPKFHLTAMRHFKFGRLAVEMKVNKGRIENCCFLLDGTTEKLFELQSSIIGSRLGRGDMKQQISESQEFGSNSVDIVQWLDSLL
;
A
#
# COMPACT_ATOMS: atom_id res chain seq x y z
N MET A 1 -29.82 20.08 5.43
CA MET A 1 -28.42 19.89 5.00
C MET A 1 -28.01 18.51 5.52
N LEU A 2 -27.64 17.56 4.66
CA LEU A 2 -27.23 16.21 5.08
C LEU A 2 -25.83 16.28 5.69
N ASN A 3 -25.67 15.75 6.91
CA ASN A 3 -24.38 15.57 7.57
C ASN A 3 -24.29 14.14 8.13
N SER A 4 -23.08 13.68 8.45
CA SER A 4 -22.85 12.29 8.88
C SER A 4 -23.70 11.90 10.09
N GLU A 5 -23.88 12.81 11.05
CA GLU A 5 -24.65 12.54 12.27
C GLU A 5 -26.14 12.37 12.00
N GLY A 6 -26.71 13.24 11.15
CA GLY A 6 -28.10 13.15 10.73
C GLY A 6 -28.39 11.87 9.95
N VAL A 7 -27.45 11.42 9.11
CA VAL A 7 -27.55 10.14 8.38
C VAL A 7 -27.50 8.95 9.34
N CYS A 8 -26.51 8.90 10.25
CA CYS A 8 -26.39 7.80 11.22
C CYS A 8 -27.65 7.67 12.10
N ARG A 9 -28.20 8.81 12.56
CA ARG A 9 -29.41 8.82 13.37
C ARG A 9 -30.63 8.30 12.60
N ALA A 10 -30.82 8.76 11.36
CA ALA A 10 -31.94 8.29 10.55
C ALA A 10 -31.87 6.78 10.27
N ILE A 11 -30.67 6.25 10.02
CA ILE A 11 -30.45 4.80 9.85
C ILE A 11 -30.77 4.04 11.15
N ALA A 12 -30.35 4.57 12.31
CA ALA A 12 -30.63 3.94 13.59
C ALA A 12 -32.14 3.93 13.91
N GLU A 13 -32.84 5.04 13.66
CA GLU A 13 -34.30 5.15 13.84
C GLU A 13 -35.06 4.13 12.97
N ASP A 14 -34.71 4.03 11.69
CA ASP A 14 -35.32 3.07 10.75
C ASP A 14 -35.07 1.62 11.19
N PHE A 15 -33.85 1.30 11.67
CA PHE A 15 -33.53 -0.02 12.23
C PHE A 15 -34.38 -0.35 13.47
N TYR A 16 -34.58 0.60 14.39
CA TYR A 16 -35.39 0.37 15.58
C TYR A 16 -36.86 0.12 15.25
N ASP A 17 -37.41 0.91 14.32
CA ASP A 17 -38.80 0.79 13.91
C ASP A 17 -39.05 -0.52 13.15
N ALA A 18 -38.09 -1.00 12.36
CA ALA A 18 -38.19 -2.27 11.62
C ALA A 18 -38.10 -3.51 12.52
N HIS A 19 -37.42 -3.42 13.67
CA HIS A 19 -37.13 -4.58 14.53
C HIS A 19 -37.89 -4.58 15.88
N GLU A 20 -38.82 -3.63 16.09
CA GLU A 20 -39.64 -3.49 17.32
C GLU A 20 -38.81 -3.45 18.63
N VAL A 21 -37.53 -3.09 18.54
CA VAL A 21 -36.62 -3.05 19.70
C VAL A 21 -36.99 -1.85 20.57
N SER A 22 -37.71 -2.12 21.66
CA SER A 22 -38.29 -1.11 22.55
C SER A 22 -37.45 -0.86 23.82
N ASP A 23 -36.51 -1.75 24.16
CA ASP A 23 -35.88 -1.75 25.49
C ASP A 23 -34.68 -0.80 25.63
N SER A 24 -34.04 -0.37 24.55
CA SER A 24 -33.05 0.73 24.59
C SER A 24 -32.74 1.31 23.21
N ARG A 25 -33.30 2.49 22.90
CA ARG A 25 -32.91 3.31 21.73
C ARG A 25 -31.65 4.13 22.03
N GLU A 26 -30.63 3.49 22.59
CA GLU A 26 -29.40 4.17 23.01
C GLU A 26 -28.31 4.03 21.94
N ILE A 27 -27.80 5.17 21.48
CA ILE A 27 -26.61 5.21 20.63
C ILE A 27 -25.38 5.18 21.55
N VAL A 28 -24.75 4.02 21.65
CA VAL A 28 -23.55 3.83 22.47
C VAL A 28 -22.31 4.24 21.68
N ARG A 29 -21.46 5.09 22.27
CA ARG A 29 -20.13 5.39 21.72
C ARG A 29 -19.17 4.28 22.11
N VAL A 30 -18.57 3.65 21.12
CA VAL A 30 -17.56 2.62 21.32
C VAL A 30 -16.17 3.26 21.27
N ASP A 31 -15.37 3.04 22.31
CA ASP A 31 -13.94 3.31 22.28
C ASP A 31 -13.23 2.20 21.50
N PRO A 32 -12.67 2.48 20.31
CA PRO A 32 -12.04 1.47 19.47
C PRO A 32 -10.69 0.95 20.00
N THR A 33 -10.22 1.49 21.14
CA THR A 33 -8.97 1.08 21.79
C THR A 33 -9.20 0.31 23.10
N SER A 34 -10.45 0.18 23.53
CA SER A 34 -10.79 -0.47 24.79
C SER A 34 -10.78 -1.99 24.68
N GLU A 35 -9.76 -2.62 25.25
CA GLU A 35 -9.66 -4.08 25.40
C GLU A 35 -10.70 -4.67 26.37
N GLU A 36 -11.24 -3.85 27.27
CA GLU A 36 -12.31 -4.26 28.18
C GLU A 36 -13.63 -4.46 27.42
N ASN A 37 -13.96 -3.53 26.51
CA ASN A 37 -15.18 -3.59 25.71
C ASN A 37 -15.03 -4.47 24.47
N LEU A 38 -13.82 -4.54 23.90
CA LEU A 38 -13.51 -5.27 22.67
C LEU A 38 -12.23 -6.11 22.86
N PRO A 39 -12.32 -7.26 23.54
CA PRO A 39 -11.16 -8.13 23.77
C PRO A 39 -10.50 -8.55 22.45
N GLY A 40 -9.20 -8.29 22.32
CA GLY A 40 -8.39 -8.61 21.14
C GLY A 40 -8.33 -7.51 20.08
N ILE A 41 -8.95 -6.34 20.29
CA ILE A 41 -9.01 -5.26 19.29
C ILE A 41 -7.62 -4.72 18.92
N THR A 42 -6.68 -4.66 19.87
CA THR A 42 -5.30 -4.23 19.62
C THR A 42 -4.59 -5.20 18.71
N SER A 43 -4.71 -6.51 18.99
CA SER A 43 -4.08 -7.56 18.17
C SER A 43 -4.65 -7.58 16.75
N LEU A 44 -5.97 -7.47 16.62
CA LEU A 44 -6.63 -7.32 15.32
C LEU A 44 -6.16 -6.06 14.60
N THR A 45 -6.09 -4.93 15.29
CA THR A 45 -5.61 -3.67 14.71
C THR A 45 -4.17 -3.79 14.20
N GLU A 46 -3.29 -4.44 14.95
CA GLU A 46 -1.92 -4.72 14.53
C GLU A 46 -1.87 -5.64 13.31
N GLU A 47 -2.70 -6.69 13.27
CA GLU A 47 -2.81 -7.59 12.12
C GLU A 47 -3.28 -6.85 10.86
N LEU A 48 -4.32 -6.03 10.98
CA LEU A 48 -4.87 -5.25 9.87
C LEU A 48 -3.86 -4.22 9.32
N LYS A 49 -2.88 -3.80 10.14
CA LYS A 49 -1.77 -2.93 9.71
C LYS A 49 -0.66 -3.69 8.96
N LYS A 50 -0.61 -5.02 9.04
CA LYS A 50 0.45 -5.81 8.37
C LYS A 50 0.33 -5.72 6.86
N TRP A 51 1.48 -5.87 6.18
CA TRP A 51 1.53 -5.87 4.72
C TRP A 51 0.76 -7.05 4.14
N GLU A 52 0.90 -8.20 4.78
CA GLU A 52 0.29 -9.47 4.39
C GLU A 52 -1.23 -9.35 4.36
N TRP A 53 -1.80 -8.47 5.20
CA TRP A 53 -3.22 -8.14 5.16
C TRP A 53 -3.57 -7.14 4.05
N ASN A 54 -2.91 -5.97 4.03
CA ASN A 54 -3.26 -4.87 3.12
C ASN A 54 -2.99 -5.20 1.64
N PHE A 55 -1.89 -5.90 1.35
CA PHE A 55 -1.38 -6.14 0.00
C PHE A 55 -1.01 -7.59 -0.27
N GLY A 56 -0.93 -8.44 0.75
CA GLY A 56 -0.63 -9.88 0.58
C GLY A 56 -1.68 -10.64 -0.21
N LYS A 57 -2.87 -10.05 -0.41
CA LYS A 57 -3.96 -10.58 -1.25
C LYS A 57 -4.02 -9.92 -2.64
N THR A 58 -3.14 -8.97 -2.96
CA THR A 58 -3.09 -8.35 -4.28
C THR A 58 -2.82 -9.42 -5.35
N PRO A 59 -3.69 -9.57 -6.37
CA PRO A 59 -3.48 -10.52 -7.45
C PRO A 59 -2.16 -10.27 -8.17
N LYS A 60 -1.68 -11.29 -8.89
CA LYS A 60 -0.49 -11.14 -9.72
C LYS A 60 -0.74 -10.12 -10.82
N PHE A 61 0.16 -9.16 -10.99
CA PHE A 61 0.11 -8.18 -12.06
C PHE A 61 1.50 -7.87 -12.61
N HIS A 62 1.50 -7.17 -13.74
CA HIS A 62 2.68 -6.74 -14.46
C HIS A 62 2.65 -5.21 -14.53
N LEU A 63 3.71 -4.56 -14.07
CA LEU A 63 3.91 -3.12 -14.16
C LEU A 63 4.97 -2.84 -15.22
N THR A 64 4.65 -1.99 -16.18
CA THR A 64 5.60 -1.51 -17.19
C THR A 64 5.49 0.00 -17.25
N ALA A 65 6.61 0.69 -17.06
CA ALA A 65 6.66 2.15 -17.13
C ALA A 65 7.99 2.61 -17.73
N MET A 66 7.98 3.81 -18.31
CA MET A 66 9.16 4.42 -18.90
C MET A 66 9.14 5.92 -18.71
N ARG A 67 10.29 6.50 -18.42
CA ARG A 67 10.47 7.95 -18.30
C ARG A 67 11.81 8.39 -18.85
N HIS A 68 11.82 9.57 -19.47
CA HIS A 68 13.06 10.25 -19.86
C HIS A 68 13.53 11.12 -18.69
N PHE A 69 14.75 10.87 -18.24
CA PHE A 69 15.47 11.69 -17.27
C PHE A 69 16.62 12.43 -17.95
N LYS A 70 17.26 13.34 -17.22
CA LYS A 70 18.45 14.06 -17.74
C LYS A 70 19.63 13.14 -18.05
N PHE A 71 19.72 12.00 -17.38
CA PHE A 71 20.80 11.03 -17.51
C PHE A 71 20.49 9.88 -18.49
N GLY A 72 19.31 9.89 -19.11
CA GLY A 72 18.90 8.84 -20.05
C GLY A 72 17.44 8.45 -19.90
N ARG A 73 16.98 7.55 -20.78
CA ARG A 73 15.65 6.96 -20.75
C ARG A 73 15.68 5.71 -19.88
N LEU A 74 14.94 5.74 -18.77
CA LEU A 74 14.78 4.63 -17.86
C LEU A 74 13.43 3.94 -18.12
N ALA A 75 13.46 2.66 -18.46
CA ALA A 75 12.30 1.80 -18.49
C ALA A 75 12.37 0.77 -17.36
N VAL A 76 11.22 0.41 -16.82
CA VAL A 76 11.08 -0.57 -15.73
C VAL A 76 9.96 -1.54 -16.07
N GLU A 77 10.24 -2.83 -15.86
CA GLU A 77 9.26 -3.90 -15.90
C GLU A 77 9.32 -4.69 -14.60
N MET A 78 8.17 -4.83 -13.94
CA MET A 78 8.06 -5.58 -12.68
C MET A 78 6.92 -6.58 -12.75
N LYS A 79 7.18 -7.79 -12.28
CA LYS A 79 6.14 -8.78 -11.99
C LYS A 79 5.91 -8.79 -10.50
N VAL A 80 4.68 -8.54 -10.07
CA VAL A 80 4.34 -8.39 -8.66
C VAL A 80 3.29 -9.43 -8.29
N ASN A 81 3.49 -10.07 -7.15
CA ASN A 81 2.56 -11.05 -6.60
C ASN A 81 2.47 -10.87 -5.08
N LYS A 82 1.26 -10.81 -4.52
CA LYS A 82 1.04 -10.57 -3.09
C LYS A 82 1.75 -9.31 -2.58
N GLY A 83 1.81 -8.28 -3.44
CA GLY A 83 2.51 -7.02 -3.18
C GLY A 83 4.04 -7.12 -3.15
N ARG A 84 4.63 -8.25 -3.53
CA ARG A 84 6.09 -8.43 -3.58
C ARG A 84 6.57 -8.55 -5.01
N ILE A 85 7.75 -8.00 -5.27
CA ILE A 85 8.38 -8.02 -6.58
C ILE A 85 8.96 -9.42 -6.82
N GLU A 86 8.38 -10.20 -7.72
CA GLU A 86 8.89 -11.52 -8.12
C GLU A 86 10.00 -11.41 -9.16
N ASN A 87 9.94 -10.37 -10.00
CA ASN A 87 10.92 -10.12 -11.04
C ASN A 87 10.95 -8.61 -11.35
N CYS A 88 12.14 -8.09 -11.63
CA CYS A 88 12.39 -6.69 -11.95
C CYS A 88 13.43 -6.60 -13.07
N CYS A 89 13.13 -5.78 -14.08
CA CYS A 89 14.05 -5.43 -15.16
C CYS A 89 14.07 -3.91 -15.31
N PHE A 90 15.24 -3.31 -15.14
CA PHE A 90 15.51 -1.91 -15.42
C PHE A 90 16.36 -1.79 -16.68
N LEU A 91 15.94 -0.93 -17.60
CA LEU A 91 16.63 -0.65 -18.85
C LEU A 91 17.00 0.83 -18.88
N LEU A 92 18.29 1.14 -18.84
CA LEU A 92 18.79 2.50 -19.07
C LEU A 92 19.30 2.61 -20.50
N ASP A 93 18.66 3.49 -21.28
CA ASP A 93 18.91 3.68 -22.72
C ASP A 93 18.89 2.37 -23.53
N GLY A 94 18.08 1.40 -23.07
CA GLY A 94 17.94 0.08 -23.70
C GLY A 94 18.96 -0.97 -23.27
N THR A 95 19.79 -0.68 -22.25
CA THR A 95 20.80 -1.60 -21.71
C THR A 95 20.56 -1.93 -20.24
N THR A 96 20.93 -3.14 -19.83
CA THR A 96 20.80 -3.62 -18.43
C THR A 96 22.14 -3.89 -17.74
N GLU A 97 23.27 -3.77 -18.47
CA GLU A 97 24.58 -4.29 -18.03
C GLU A 97 25.02 -3.80 -16.65
N LYS A 98 24.65 -2.57 -16.30
CA LYS A 98 25.01 -1.95 -15.03
C LYS A 98 23.97 -2.11 -13.93
N LEU A 99 22.79 -2.69 -14.20
CA LEU A 99 21.64 -2.68 -13.29
C LEU A 99 21.31 -4.06 -12.71
N PHE A 100 22.11 -5.08 -13.03
CA PHE A 100 21.83 -6.46 -12.64
C PHE A 100 21.84 -6.68 -11.12
N GLU A 101 22.80 -6.08 -10.41
CA GLU A 101 22.90 -6.16 -8.95
C GLU A 101 21.69 -5.51 -8.28
N LEU A 102 21.34 -4.28 -8.69
CA LEU A 102 20.13 -3.61 -8.22
C LEU A 102 18.84 -4.39 -8.49
N GLN A 103 18.67 -4.91 -9.72
CA GLN A 103 17.50 -5.72 -10.07
C GLN A 103 17.37 -6.93 -9.17
N SER A 104 18.49 -7.61 -8.90
CA SER A 104 18.54 -8.79 -8.05
C SER A 104 18.23 -8.46 -6.59
N SER A 105 18.70 -7.31 -6.09
CA SER A 105 18.45 -6.89 -4.71
C SER A 105 16.97 -6.59 -4.45
N ILE A 106 16.27 -6.00 -5.43
CA ILE A 106 14.86 -5.59 -5.31
C ILE A 106 13.89 -6.78 -5.37
N ILE A 107 14.31 -7.94 -5.87
CA ILE A 107 13.46 -9.14 -5.89
C ILE A 107 13.14 -9.56 -4.45
N GLY A 108 11.86 -9.75 -4.15
CA GLY A 108 11.32 -10.08 -2.84
C GLY A 108 10.87 -8.88 -2.01
N SER A 109 11.32 -7.67 -2.36
CA SER A 109 10.93 -6.43 -1.69
C SER A 109 9.45 -6.11 -1.92
N ARG A 110 8.87 -5.38 -0.97
CA ARG A 110 7.49 -4.89 -1.02
C ARG A 110 7.41 -3.70 -1.98
N LEU A 111 6.49 -3.77 -2.95
CA LEU A 111 6.32 -2.70 -3.93
C LEU A 111 5.90 -1.39 -3.24
N GLY A 112 6.62 -0.29 -3.49
CA GLY A 112 6.29 1.04 -2.95
C GLY A 112 6.60 1.28 -1.47
N ARG A 113 7.23 0.32 -0.77
CA ARG A 113 7.65 0.46 0.63
C ARG A 113 9.13 0.85 0.75
N GLY A 114 9.53 1.16 1.98
CA GLY A 114 10.87 1.68 2.29
C GLY A 114 12.01 0.73 1.93
N ASP A 115 11.80 -0.58 1.90
CA ASP A 115 12.79 -1.59 1.51
C ASP A 115 13.25 -1.42 0.05
N MET A 116 12.31 -1.35 -0.90
CA MET A 116 12.62 -1.07 -2.30
C MET A 116 13.29 0.30 -2.46
N LYS A 117 12.78 1.33 -1.76
CA LYS A 117 13.33 2.69 -1.83
C LYS A 117 14.75 2.75 -1.31
N GLN A 118 15.03 2.06 -0.22
CA GLN A 118 16.34 1.98 0.40
C GLN A 118 17.34 1.32 -0.55
N GLN A 119 16.97 0.19 -1.16
CA GLN A 119 17.83 -0.51 -2.12
C GLN A 119 18.19 0.34 -3.34
N ILE A 120 17.23 1.10 -3.89
CA ILE A 120 17.49 2.03 -5.00
C ILE A 120 18.37 3.20 -4.54
N SER A 121 18.15 3.70 -3.33
CA SER A 121 18.91 4.83 -2.77
C SER A 121 20.37 4.48 -2.46
N GLU A 122 20.63 3.24 -2.01
CA GLU A 122 21.96 2.72 -1.68
C GLU A 122 22.72 2.19 -2.92
N SER A 123 22.03 2.05 -4.05
CA SER A 123 22.62 1.59 -5.31
C SER A 123 23.71 2.54 -5.82
N GLN A 124 24.87 1.99 -6.16
CA GLN A 124 25.96 2.77 -6.78
C GLN A 124 25.66 3.11 -8.23
N GLU A 125 24.75 2.36 -8.84
CA GLU A 125 24.32 2.42 -10.23
C GLU A 125 23.66 3.75 -10.58
N PHE A 126 22.81 4.26 -9.69
CA PHE A 126 22.07 5.51 -9.92
C PHE A 126 22.69 6.71 -9.22
N GLY A 127 23.54 6.50 -8.20
CA GLY A 127 24.27 7.57 -7.52
C GLY A 127 23.34 8.70 -7.08
N SER A 128 23.61 9.93 -7.53
CA SER A 128 22.79 11.12 -7.21
C SER A 128 21.38 11.10 -7.82
N ASN A 129 21.12 10.25 -8.81
CA ASN A 129 19.84 10.19 -9.52
C ASN A 129 18.81 9.28 -8.82
N SER A 130 19.22 8.53 -7.78
CA SER A 130 18.35 7.56 -7.10
C SER A 130 17.09 8.20 -6.52
N VAL A 131 17.19 9.44 -6.00
CA VAL A 131 16.05 10.19 -5.45
C VAL A 131 14.98 10.45 -6.51
N ASP A 132 15.37 10.91 -7.70
CA ASP A 132 14.44 11.20 -8.79
C ASP A 132 13.73 9.93 -9.29
N ILE A 133 14.45 8.80 -9.29
CA ILE A 133 13.93 7.49 -9.67
C ILE A 133 12.93 6.98 -8.63
N VAL A 134 13.25 7.08 -7.34
CA VAL A 134 12.33 6.69 -6.25
C VAL A 134 11.06 7.52 -6.30
N GLN A 135 11.16 8.84 -6.45
CA GLN A 135 10.00 9.72 -6.58
C GLN A 135 9.15 9.40 -7.80
N TRP A 136 9.78 9.02 -8.91
CA TRP A 136 9.06 8.59 -10.10
C TRP A 136 8.34 7.26 -9.88
N LEU A 137 8.98 6.26 -9.28
CA LEU A 137 8.36 4.97 -9.03
C LEU A 137 7.19 5.08 -8.06
N ASP A 138 7.27 6.00 -7.08
CA ASP A 138 6.15 6.32 -6.19
C ASP A 138 4.94 6.93 -6.91
N SER A 139 5.14 7.69 -7.99
CA SER A 139 4.01 8.28 -8.72
C SER A 139 3.29 7.29 -9.65
N LEU A 140 3.79 6.06 -9.77
CA LEU A 140 3.18 4.98 -10.54
C LEU A 140 2.26 4.08 -9.70
N LEU A 141 2.30 4.23 -8.37
CA LEU A 141 1.61 3.40 -7.38
C LEU A 141 0.51 4.19 -6.67
#